data_AF-A0A1H7RYG6-F1
#
_entry.id   AF-A0A1H7RYG6-F1
#
_cell.length_a   1.000
_cell.length_b   1.000
_cell.length_c   1.000
_cell.angle_alpha   90.00
_cell.angle_beta   90.00
_cell.angle_gamma   90.00
#
_symmetry.space_group_name_H-M   'P 1'
#
loop_
_entity.id
_entity.type
_entity.pdbx_description
1 polymer ?
#
loop_
_entity_poly.entity_id
_entity_poly.type
_entity_poly.pdbx_seq_one_letter_code
_entity_poly.pdbx_strand_id
1 'polypeptide(L)'
;MKQLTVLVAVAGVLAGCGPVRTTANLLDADVQIQAARTAGAEKEAPYEWTLANLYLHKAREEVGHSDYQAGVDFAVKASKYANEAREKAMAAGSESSSGGSRLSP
;
A
#
# COMPACT_ATOMS: atom_id res chain seq x y z
N MET A 1 27.95 -31.02 -18.84
CA MET A 1 27.29 -29.90 -19.55
C MET A 1 25.80 -29.77 -19.21
N LYS A 2 24.99 -30.85 -19.26
CA LYS A 2 23.55 -30.81 -18.91
C LYS A 2 23.25 -30.42 -17.45
N GLN A 3 24.14 -30.81 -16.52
CA GLN A 3 24.05 -30.47 -15.09
C GLN A 3 24.31 -28.97 -14.83
N LEU A 4 25.20 -28.34 -15.61
CA LEU A 4 25.50 -26.90 -15.52
C LEU A 4 24.31 -26.06 -16.00
N THR A 5 23.58 -26.54 -17.01
CA THR A 5 22.38 -25.86 -17.53
C THR A 5 21.23 -25.87 -16.52
N VAL A 6 21.07 -26.96 -15.76
CA VAL A 6 20.05 -27.08 -14.70
C VAL A 6 20.40 -26.18 -13.51
N LEU A 7 21.68 -26.10 -13.12
CA LEU A 7 22.14 -25.23 -12.02
C LEU A 7 21.96 -23.74 -12.32
N VAL A 8 22.24 -23.31 -13.54
CA VAL A 8 22.00 -21.92 -13.98
C VAL A 8 20.51 -21.58 -14.03
N ALA A 9 19.67 -22.52 -14.46
CA ALA A 9 18.22 -22.33 -14.49
C ALA A 9 17.62 -22.19 -13.07
N VAL A 10 18.09 -22.99 -12.10
CA VAL A 10 17.63 -22.92 -10.70
C VAL A 10 18.12 -21.65 -10.00
N ALA A 11 19.33 -21.19 -10.29
CA ALA A 11 19.86 -19.94 -9.74
C ALA A 11 19.05 -18.70 -10.19
N GLY A 12 18.51 -18.70 -11.41
CA GLY A 12 17.66 -17.62 -11.92
C GLY A 12 16.32 -17.48 -11.18
N VAL A 13 15.76 -18.57 -10.66
CA VAL A 13 14.48 -18.55 -9.93
C VAL A 13 14.64 -17.94 -8.53
N LEU A 14 15.79 -18.14 -7.89
CA LEU A 14 16.06 -17.61 -6.54
C LEU A 14 16.31 -16.10 -6.52
N ALA A 15 16.83 -15.53 -7.63
CA ALA A 15 17.00 -14.08 -7.77
C ALA A 15 15.67 -13.32 -7.95
N GLY A 16 14.57 -14.02 -8.29
CA GLY A 16 13.26 -13.41 -8.52
C GLY A 16 12.42 -13.18 -7.27
N CYS A 17 12.71 -13.81 -6.14
CA CYS A 17 11.80 -13.80 -4.99
C CYS A 17 11.73 -12.46 -4.24
N GLY A 18 12.80 -11.66 -4.25
CA GLY A 18 12.82 -10.32 -3.64
C GLY A 18 12.10 -9.28 -4.51
N PRO A 19 12.61 -9.01 -5.72
CA PRO A 19 12.07 -7.95 -6.60
C PRO A 19 10.59 -8.13 -6.92
N VAL A 20 10.16 -9.35 -7.27
CA VAL A 20 8.76 -9.63 -7.63
C VAL A 20 7.82 -9.39 -6.44
N ARG A 21 8.22 -9.82 -5.24
CA ARG A 21 7.42 -9.61 -4.03
C ARG A 21 7.29 -8.13 -3.70
N THR A 22 8.38 -7.38 -3.76
CA THR A 22 8.32 -5.92 -3.55
C THR A 22 7.41 -5.24 -4.54
N THR A 23 7.52 -5.55 -5.84
CA THR A 23 6.68 -4.94 -6.87
C THR A 23 5.21 -5.22 -6.61
N ALA A 24 4.84 -6.44 -6.24
CA ALA A 24 3.46 -6.78 -5.92
C ALA A 24 2.92 -5.96 -4.73
N ASN A 25 3.70 -5.80 -3.66
CA ASN A 25 3.28 -5.02 -2.49
C ASN A 25 3.22 -3.52 -2.78
N LEU A 26 4.13 -2.98 -3.61
CA LEU A 26 4.06 -1.59 -4.04
C LEU A 26 2.78 -1.31 -4.83
N LEU A 27 2.42 -2.21 -5.75
CA LEU A 27 1.19 -2.10 -6.54
C LEU A 27 -0.06 -2.19 -5.67
N ASP A 28 -0.09 -3.11 -4.69
CA ASP A 28 -1.20 -3.21 -3.74
C ASP A 28 -1.36 -1.90 -2.93
N ALA A 29 -0.26 -1.37 -2.40
CA ALA A 29 -0.27 -0.11 -1.66
C ALA A 29 -0.79 1.06 -2.52
N ASP A 30 -0.34 1.17 -3.77
CA ASP A 30 -0.83 2.18 -4.72
C ASP A 30 -2.36 2.06 -4.92
N VAL A 31 -2.86 0.85 -5.14
CA VAL A 31 -4.30 0.58 -5.31
C VAL A 31 -5.08 1.01 -4.07
N GLN A 32 -4.63 0.65 -2.86
CA GLN A 32 -5.33 1.02 -1.63
C GLN A 32 -5.30 2.52 -1.38
N ILE A 33 -4.18 3.20 -1.69
CA ILE A 33 -4.10 4.66 -1.58
C ILE A 33 -5.08 5.32 -2.56
N GLN A 34 -5.21 4.82 -3.80
CA GLN A 34 -6.24 5.36 -4.70
C GLN A 34 -7.65 5.13 -4.16
N ALA A 35 -7.94 3.96 -3.60
CA ALA A 35 -9.23 3.69 -2.98
C ALA A 35 -9.52 4.64 -1.80
N ALA A 36 -8.52 4.93 -0.96
CA ALA A 36 -8.63 5.90 0.12
C ALA A 36 -8.85 7.32 -0.40
N ARG A 37 -8.16 7.71 -1.47
CA ARG A 37 -8.36 9.01 -2.15
C ARG A 37 -9.80 9.15 -2.64
N THR A 38 -10.33 8.14 -3.32
CA THR A 38 -11.70 8.13 -3.82
C THR A 38 -12.73 8.24 -2.71
N ALA A 39 -12.43 7.69 -1.52
CA ALA A 39 -13.27 7.85 -0.33
C ALA A 39 -13.16 9.23 0.35
N GLY A 40 -12.28 10.13 -0.12
CA GLY A 40 -12.09 11.46 0.47
C GLY A 40 -11.15 11.49 1.68
N ALA A 41 -10.32 10.46 1.86
CA ALA A 41 -9.46 10.32 3.04
C ALA A 41 -8.47 11.46 3.25
N GLU A 42 -8.11 12.21 2.20
CA GLU A 42 -7.26 13.40 2.31
C GLU A 42 -7.83 14.46 3.29
N LYS A 43 -9.17 14.55 3.38
CA LYS A 43 -9.86 15.48 4.28
C LYS A 43 -10.35 14.80 5.56
N GLU A 44 -10.94 13.62 5.42
CA GLU A 44 -11.62 12.94 6.52
C GLU A 44 -10.68 12.11 7.41
N ALA A 45 -9.52 11.69 6.89
CA ALA A 45 -8.53 10.88 7.61
C ALA A 45 -7.09 11.31 7.27
N PRO A 46 -6.72 12.59 7.50
CA PRO A 46 -5.46 13.16 7.00
C PRO A 46 -4.21 12.50 7.60
N TYR A 47 -4.29 11.97 8.83
CA TYR A 47 -3.16 11.31 9.47
C TYR A 47 -2.82 9.99 8.78
N GLU A 48 -3.79 9.07 8.67
CA GLU A 48 -3.61 7.78 8.02
C GLU A 48 -3.31 7.94 6.52
N TRP A 49 -3.99 8.89 5.87
CA TRP A 49 -3.71 9.27 4.49
C TRP A 49 -2.24 9.67 4.30
N THR A 50 -1.73 10.57 5.15
CA THR A 50 -0.35 11.04 5.05
C THR A 50 0.65 9.91 5.33
N LEU A 51 0.41 9.11 6.37
CA LEU A 51 1.26 7.96 6.69
C LEU A 51 1.32 6.95 5.54
N ALA A 52 0.19 6.63 4.91
CA ALA A 52 0.15 5.70 3.79
C ALA A 52 1.05 6.18 2.64
N ASN A 53 0.93 7.46 2.26
CA ASN A 53 1.75 8.06 1.20
C ASN A 53 3.24 8.09 1.56
N LEU A 54 3.59 8.46 2.79
CA LEU A 54 4.98 8.50 3.26
C LEU A 54 5.61 7.11 3.30
N TYR A 55 4.88 6.09 3.76
CA TYR A 55 5.38 4.73 3.75
C TYR A 55 5.55 4.17 2.34
N LEU A 56 4.64 4.49 1.41
CA LEU A 56 4.83 4.09 0.01
C LEU A 56 6.04 4.77 -0.61
N HIS A 57 6.26 6.05 -0.32
CA HIS A 57 7.46 6.75 -0.74
C HIS A 57 8.72 6.07 -0.19
N LYS A 58 8.73 5.78 1.11
CA LYS A 58 9.85 5.09 1.77
C LYS A 58 10.09 3.69 1.20
N ALA A 59 9.03 2.94 0.92
CA ALA A 59 9.15 1.62 0.29
C ALA A 59 9.87 1.69 -1.06
N ARG A 60 9.57 2.73 -1.87
CA ARG A 60 10.22 2.95 -3.16
C ARG A 60 11.69 3.36 -3.01
N GLU A 61 12.04 4.13 -1.97
CA GLU A 61 13.44 4.44 -1.65
C GLU A 61 14.24 3.16 -1.37
N GLU A 62 13.73 2.27 -0.51
CA GLU A 62 14.46 1.05 -0.15
C GLU A 62 14.60 0.07 -1.32
N VAL A 63 13.56 -0.04 -2.16
CA VAL A 63 13.66 -0.79 -3.42
C VAL A 63 14.73 -0.19 -4.34
N GLY A 64 14.86 1.15 -4.37
CA GLY A 64 15.94 1.85 -5.07
C GLY A 64 17.34 1.49 -4.55
N HIS A 65 17.47 1.23 -3.24
CA HIS A 65 18.68 0.72 -2.60
C HIS A 65 18.87 -0.81 -2.75
N SER A 66 17.99 -1.49 -3.48
CA SER A 66 17.94 -2.97 -3.56
C SER A 66 17.68 -3.66 -2.21
N ASP A 67 17.22 -2.93 -1.19
CA ASP A 67 16.72 -3.50 0.06
C ASP A 67 15.25 -3.90 -0.10
N TYR A 68 15.05 -5.04 -0.75
CA TYR A 68 13.71 -5.51 -1.07
C TYR A 68 12.92 -5.91 0.19
N GLN A 69 13.58 -6.39 1.24
CA GLN A 69 12.85 -6.78 2.45
C GLN A 69 12.29 -5.55 3.17
N ALA A 70 13.11 -4.51 3.35
CA ALA A 70 12.63 -3.24 3.89
C ALA A 70 11.54 -2.60 3.00
N GLY A 71 11.70 -2.70 1.67
CA GLY A 71 10.69 -2.28 0.70
C GLY A 71 9.33 -2.97 0.91
N VAL A 72 9.30 -4.29 1.13
CA VAL A 72 8.07 -5.03 1.46
C VAL A 72 7.48 -4.52 2.78
N ASP A 73 8.29 -4.39 3.82
CA ASP A 73 7.81 -4.03 5.16
C ASP A 73 7.15 -2.64 5.16
N PHE A 74 7.71 -1.69 4.41
CA PHE A 74 7.12 -0.37 4.25
C PHE A 74 5.88 -0.37 3.35
N ALA A 75 5.86 -1.14 2.26
CA ALA A 75 4.69 -1.26 1.39
C ALA A 75 3.48 -1.89 2.10
N VAL A 76 3.72 -2.86 2.98
CA VAL A 76 2.67 -3.46 3.83
C VAL A 76 2.11 -2.40 4.80
N LYS A 77 2.96 -1.59 5.43
CA LYS A 77 2.52 -0.48 6.28
C LYS A 77 1.70 0.54 5.48
N ALA A 78 2.15 0.90 4.28
CA ALA A 78 1.42 1.81 3.40
C ALA A 78 0.00 1.30 3.11
N SER A 79 -0.12 0.03 2.74
CA SER A 79 -1.42 -0.62 2.46
C SER A 79 -2.32 -0.66 3.69
N LYS A 80 -1.75 -0.94 4.87
CA LYS A 80 -2.49 -0.92 6.14
C LYS A 80 -3.07 0.46 6.42
N TYR A 81 -2.25 1.51 6.40
CA TYR A 81 -2.73 2.88 6.67
C TYR A 81 -3.68 3.38 5.58
N ALA A 82 -3.50 2.98 4.32
CA ALA A 82 -4.44 3.32 3.26
C ALA A 82 -5.84 2.73 3.52
N ASN A 83 -5.91 1.48 3.98
CA ASN A 83 -7.18 0.87 4.38
C ASN A 83 -7.81 1.57 5.58
N GLU A 84 -7.04 1.87 6.63
CA GLU A 84 -7.53 2.64 7.79
C GLU A 84 -8.04 4.03 7.38
N ALA A 85 -7.32 4.72 6.49
CA ALA A 85 -7.72 6.02 5.96
C ALA A 85 -9.05 5.94 5.20
N ARG A 86 -9.21 4.91 4.35
CA ARG A 86 -10.45 4.65 3.62
C ARG A 86 -11.63 4.39 4.56
N GLU A 87 -11.44 3.52 5.56
CA GLU A 87 -12.48 3.16 6.52
C GLU A 87 -12.97 4.37 7.32
N LYS A 88 -12.03 5.19 7.82
CA LYS A 88 -12.34 6.44 8.53
C LYS A 88 -13.10 7.42 7.64
N ALA A 89 -12.68 7.59 6.39
CA ALA A 89 -13.33 8.49 5.46
C ALA A 89 -14.78 8.08 5.14
N MET A 90 -15.00 6.77 4.95
CA MET A 90 -16.35 6.23 4.72
C MET A 90 -17.24 6.37 5.95
N ALA A 91 -16.69 6.21 7.15
CA ALA A 91 -17.42 6.41 8.40
C ALA A 91 -17.88 7.87 8.56
N ALA A 92 -17.00 8.84 8.33
CA ALA A 92 -17.33 10.28 8.40
C ALA A 92 -18.43 10.68 7.40
N GLY A 93 -18.41 10.11 6.18
CA GLY A 93 -19.46 10.29 5.19
C GLY A 93 -20.82 9.76 5.65
N SER A 94 -20.84 8.63 6.36
CA SER A 94 -22.08 8.04 6.91
C SER A 94 -22.67 8.84 8.07
N GLU A 95 -21.83 9.42 8.94
CA GLU A 95 -22.28 10.28 10.05
C GLU A 95 -22.93 11.57 9.53
N SER A 96 -22.32 12.20 8.52
CA SER A 96 -22.86 13.40 7.87
C SER A 96 -24.24 13.17 7.24
N SER A 97 -24.50 11.98 6.70
CA SER A 97 -25.81 11.63 6.14
C SER A 97 -26.90 11.44 7.22
N SER A 98 -26.53 10.96 8.41
CA SER A 98 -27.47 10.71 9.51
C SER A 98 -27.83 11.97 10.33
N GLY A 99 -26.92 12.94 10.41
CA GLY A 99 -27.13 14.22 11.11
C GLY A 99 -28.11 15.17 10.42
N GLY A 100 -28.24 15.07 9.09
CA GLY A 100 -29.16 15.91 8.30
C GLY A 100 -30.65 15.59 8.49
N SER A 101 -31.00 14.40 9.00
CA SER A 101 -32.40 14.01 9.23
C SER A 101 -32.96 14.44 10.60
N ARG A 102 -32.14 15.00 11.51
CA ARG A 102 -32.58 15.41 12.85
C ARG A 102 -32.80 16.92 13.00
N LEU A 103 -32.61 17.70 11.95
CA LEU A 103 -32.91 19.13 11.92
C LEU A 103 -34.09 19.38 10.96
N SER A 104 -35.30 19.08 11.43
CA SER A 104 -36.53 19.61 10.86
C SER A 104 -37.36 20.18 12.01
N PRO A 105 -37.77 21.46 11.97
CA PRO A 105 -38.59 22.09 13.01
C PRO A 105 -40.00 21.53 13.07
#